data_AF-A0A968XKH6-F1
#
_entry.id   AF-A0A968XKH6-F1
#
_cell.length_a   1.000
_cell.length_b   1.000
_cell.length_c   1.000
_cell.angle_alpha   90.00
_cell.angle_beta   90.00
_cell.angle_gamma   90.00
#
_symmetry.space_group_name_H-M   'P 1'
#
loop_
_entity.id
_entity.type
_entity.pdbx_description
1 polymer ?
#
loop_
_entity_poly.entity_id
_entity_poly.type
_entity_poly.pdbx_seq_one_letter_code
_entity_poly.pdbx_strand_id
1 'polypeptide(L)' 'MMRKICETERLQYLAGFDFLDVCLLGETGTGKTHNARLIHELSPRQGQPFIAVNCAELTPSIIEAELFGYEKGAFTGA' A
#
# COMPACT_ATOMS: atom_id res chain seq x y z
N MET A 1 -2.53 -15.12 2.14
CA MET A 1 -3.73 -15.27 3.02
C MET A 1 -4.04 -13.88 3.60
N MET A 2 -5.01 -13.16 3.05
CA MET A 2 -5.31 -11.76 3.45
C MET A 2 -6.15 -11.72 4.73
N ARG A 3 -5.73 -10.92 5.73
CA ARG A 3 -6.55 -10.64 6.93
C ARG A 3 -7.15 -9.24 6.84
N LYS A 4 -8.46 -9.13 7.10
CA LYS A 4 -9.17 -7.85 7.29
C LYS A 4 -8.96 -7.38 8.72
N ILE A 5 -8.48 -6.17 8.93
CA ILE A 5 -8.23 -5.62 10.27
C ILE A 5 -8.98 -4.30 10.45
N CYS A 6 -9.65 -4.17 11.60
CA CYS A 6 -10.47 -3.04 12.01
C CYS A 6 -9.93 -2.31 13.26
N GLU A 7 -8.96 -2.88 13.99
CA GLU A 7 -8.52 -2.36 15.29
C GLU A 7 -7.00 -2.12 15.36
N THR A 8 -6.62 -0.94 15.86
CA THR A 8 -5.24 -0.43 15.98
C THR A 8 -4.36 -1.28 16.92
N GLU A 9 -4.94 -1.93 17.91
CA GLU A 9 -4.20 -2.69 18.95
C GLU A 9 -3.46 -3.91 18.41
N ARG A 10 -3.86 -4.46 17.26
CA ARG A 10 -3.24 -5.66 16.68
C ARG A 10 -2.11 -5.35 15.70
N LEU A 11 -1.84 -4.08 15.41
CA LEU A 11 -0.87 -3.67 14.38
C LEU A 11 0.55 -4.13 14.71
N GLN A 12 0.99 -4.05 15.98
CA GLN A 12 2.32 -4.51 16.40
C GLN A 12 2.53 -6.01 16.15
N TYR A 13 1.53 -6.82 16.51
CA TYR A 13 1.60 -8.26 16.29
C TYR A 13 1.68 -8.61 14.80
N LEU A 14 0.93 -7.90 13.96
CA LEU A 14 0.89 -8.13 12.52
C LEU A 14 2.15 -7.65 11.81
N ALA A 15 2.70 -6.51 12.23
CA ALA A 15 3.92 -5.94 11.67
C ALA A 15 5.13 -6.88 11.79
N GLY A 16 5.12 -7.78 12.79
CA GLY A 16 6.16 -8.80 12.95
C GLY A 16 6.24 -9.83 11.83
N PHE A 17 5.23 -9.93 10.96
CA PHE A 17 5.22 -10.84 9.82
C PHE A 17 5.56 -10.09 8.53
N ASP A 18 6.65 -10.46 7.88
CA ASP A 18 7.08 -9.86 6.62
C ASP A 18 6.31 -10.39 5.40
N PHE A 19 5.75 -11.60 5.45
CA PHE A 19 5.02 -12.24 4.34
C PHE A 19 3.50 -12.00 4.34
N LEU A 20 2.96 -11.24 5.29
CA LEU A 20 1.52 -11.10 5.47
C LEU A 20 0.99 -9.83 4.80
N ASP A 21 0.10 -9.99 3.81
CA ASP A 21 -0.63 -8.88 3.23
C ASP A 21 -1.74 -8.39 4.18
N VAL A 22 -1.76 -7.08 4.42
CA VAL A 22 -2.70 -6.42 5.34
C VAL A 22 -3.71 -5.59 4.58
N CYS A 23 -5.00 -5.83 4.84
CA CYS A 23 -6.09 -5.01 4.30
C CYS A 23 -6.70 -4.16 5.43
N LEU A 24 -6.51 -2.84 5.34
CA LEU A 24 -7.08 -1.86 6.26
C LEU A 24 -8.44 -1.39 5.75
N LEU A 25 -9.48 -1.62 6.55
CA LEU A 25 -10.85 -1.19 6.23
C LEU A 25 -11.28 -0.05 7.14
N GLY A 26 -12.17 0.79 6.63
CA GLY A 26 -12.76 1.90 7.38
C GLY A 26 -13.21 3.03 6.46
N GLU A 27 -13.79 4.08 7.01
CA GLU A 27 -14.28 5.25 6.25
C GLU A 27 -13.16 6.18 5.79
N THR A 28 -13.41 7.02 4.78
CA THR A 28 -12.43 8.02 4.33
C THR A 28 -12.06 8.95 5.50
N GLY A 29 -10.76 9.23 5.68
CA GLY A 29 -10.28 10.09 6.76
C GLY A 29 -9.96 9.38 8.08
N THR A 30 -10.20 8.07 8.22
CA THR A 30 -9.90 7.33 9.47
C THR A 30 -8.42 6.99 9.70
N GLY A 31 -7.49 7.64 8.99
CA GLY A 31 -6.04 7.45 9.20
C GLY A 31 -5.45 6.15 8.62
N LYS A 32 -6.08 5.50 7.64
CA LYS A 32 -5.55 4.27 7.02
C LYS A 32 -4.11 4.40 6.51
N THR A 33 -3.75 5.52 5.89
CA THR A 33 -2.39 5.78 5.42
C THR A 33 -1.39 5.86 6.57
N HIS A 34 -1.79 6.48 7.68
CA HIS A 34 -0.97 6.56 8.89
C HIS A 34 -0.75 5.16 9.48
N ASN A 35 -1.81 4.35 9.60
CA ASN A 35 -1.71 2.98 10.07
C ASN A 35 -0.84 2.10 9.16
N ALA A 36 -0.93 2.25 7.84
CA ALA A 36 -0.07 1.53 6.89
C ALA A 36 1.41 1.87 7.09
N ARG A 37 1.73 3.16 7.31
CA ARG A 37 3.09 3.60 7.63
C ARG A 37 3.56 3.04 8.98
N LEU A 38 2.70 3.04 10.00
CA LEU A 38 3.02 2.48 11.30
C LEU A 38 3.32 0.97 11.23
N ILE A 39 2.56 0.21 10.43
CA ILE A 39 2.86 -1.21 10.17
C ILE A 39 4.26 -1.36 9.56
N HIS A 40 4.61 -0.54 8.57
CA HIS A 40 5.93 -0.57 7.95
C HIS A 40 7.05 -0.27 8.95
N GLU A 41 6.90 0.79 9.74
CA GLU A 41 7.85 1.22 10.77
C GLU A 41 8.04 0.17 11.87
N LEU A 42 7.00 -0.59 12.21
CA LEU A 42 7.08 -1.66 13.21
C LEU A 42 7.52 -3.01 12.64
N SER A 43 7.69 -3.12 11.32
CA SER A 43 8.02 -4.37 10.66
C SER A 43 9.53 -4.62 10.56
N PRO A 44 9.97 -5.87 10.29
CA PRO A 44 11.36 -6.16 9.94
C PRO A 44 11.86 -5.36 8.71
N ARG A 45 10.96 -4.79 7.91
CA ARG A 45 11.25 -4.01 6.71
C ARG A 45 11.35 -2.50 6.95
N GLN A 46 11.35 -2.03 8.20
CA GLN A 46 11.40 -0.59 8.53
C GLN A 46 12.53 0.20 7.83
N GLY A 47 13.66 -0.44 7.51
CA GLY A 47 14.79 0.18 6.80
C GLY A 47 14.65 0.23 5.28
N GLN A 48 13.57 -0.31 4.72
CA GLN A 48 13.27 -0.34 3.28
C GLN A 48 12.35 0.83 2.90
N PRO A 49 12.32 1.25 1.62
CA PRO A 49 11.43 2.31 1.18
C PRO A 49 9.95 1.94 1.38
N PHE A 50 9.17 2.92 1.84
CA PHE A 50 7.72 2.85 1.91
C PHE A 50 7.11 3.75 0.85
N ILE A 51 6.37 3.17 -0.09
CA ILE A 51 5.74 3.89 -1.20
C ILE A 51 4.22 3.83 -0.99
N ALA A 52 3.61 5.00 -0.78
CA ALA A 52 2.16 5.12 -0.69
C ALA A 52 1.60 5.51 -2.07
N VAL A 53 0.65 4.73 -2.58
CA VAL A 53 -0.03 5.00 -3.85
C VAL A 53 -1.50 5.24 -3.59
N ASN A 54 -2.02 6.40 -4.02
CA ASN A 54 -3.44 6.71 -3.93
C ASN A 54 -4.18 6.27 -5.21
N CYS A 55 -4.84 5.11 -5.15
CA CYS A 55 -5.57 4.58 -6.31
C CYS A 55 -6.77 5.44 -6.73
N ALA A 56 -7.28 6.34 -5.88
CA ALA A 56 -8.40 7.22 -6.23
C ALA A 56 -8.00 8.37 -7.16
N GLU A 57 -6.71 8.72 -7.20
CA GLU A 57 -6.17 9.79 -8.04
C GLU A 57 -5.63 9.27 -9.39
N LEU A 58 -5.47 7.95 -9.53
CA LEU A 58 -4.93 7.32 -10.74
C LEU A 58 -6.05 6.97 -11.73
N THR A 59 -5.84 7.29 -13.00
CA THR A 59 -6.74 6.85 -14.07
C THR A 59 -6.44 5.39 -14.45
N PRO A 60 -7.46 4.57 -14.74
CA PRO A 60 -7.26 3.16 -15.12
C PRO A 60 -6.35 2.98 -16.35
N SER A 61 -6.35 3.96 -17.26
CA SER A 61 -5.53 3.94 -18.48
C SER A 61 -4.03 4.13 -18.23
N ILE A 62 -3.62 4.66 -17.06
CA ILE A 62 -2.22 5.02 -16.77
C ILE A 62 -1.69 4.27 -15.53
N ILE A 63 -2.57 3.64 -14.73
CA ILE A 63 -2.19 2.94 -13.50
C ILE A 63 -1.10 1.87 -13.70
N GLU A 64 -1.15 1.13 -14.81
CA GLU A 64 -0.15 0.10 -15.13
C GLU A 64 1.22 0.71 -15.40
N ALA A 65 1.25 1.82 -16.14
CA ALA A 65 2.47 2.54 -16.48
C ALA A 65 3.15 3.13 -15.24
N GLU A 66 2.38 3.60 -14.25
CA GLU A 66 2.91 4.14 -13.00
C GLU A 66 3.40 3.05 -12.03
N LEU A 67 2.66 1.94 -11.93
CA LEU A 67 3.01 0.84 -11.01
C LEU A 67 4.15 -0.03 -11.51
N PHE A 68 4.19 -0.30 -12.82
CA PHE A 68 5.12 -1.27 -13.41
C PHE A 68 6.17 -0.62 -14.31
N GLY A 69 6.04 0.68 -14.59
CA GLY A 69 6.84 1.36 -15.61
C GLY A 69 6.37 1.01 -17.02
N TYR A 70 6.92 1.72 -17.99
CA TYR A 70 6.72 1.46 -19.40
C TYR A 70 8.01 1.76 -20.16
N GLU A 71 8.26 1.04 -21.26
CA GLU A 71 9.37 1.36 -22.13
C GLU A 71 9.02 2.49 -23.09
N LYS A 72 10.03 3.28 -23.49
CA LYS A 72 9.86 4.33 -24.51
C LYS A 72 9.31 3.71 -25.80
N GLY A 73 8.13 4.13 -26.22
CA GLY A 73 7.44 3.62 -27.41
C GLY A 73 6.35 2.59 -27.13
N ALA A 74 6.14 2.18 -25.86
CA ALA A 74 5.06 1.26 -25.48
C ALA A 74 3.65 1.84 -25.73
N PHE A 75 3.52 3.16 -25.78
CA PHE A 75 2.28 3.86 -26.14
C PHE A 75 2.45 4.61 -27.46
N THR A 76 2.13 3.96 -28.57
CA THR A 76 1.95 4.63 -29.87
C THR A 76 0.52 5.18 -29.92
N GLY A 77 0.28 6.30 -29.24
CA GLY A 77 -1.07 6.85 -29.08
C GLY A 77 -1.05 8.33 -28.75
N ALA A 78 -0.49 9.13 -29.66
CA ALA A 78 -0.80 10.55 -29.85
C ALA A 78 -1.24 10.73 -31.30
#